data_AF-A0AAD9UU96-F1
#
_entry.id   AF-A0AAD9UU96-F1
#
_cell.length_a   1.000
_cell.length_b   1.000
_cell.length_c   1.000
_cell.angle_alpha   90.00
_cell.angle_beta   90.00
_cell.angle_gamma   90.00
#
_symmetry.space_group_name_H-M   'P 1'
#
loop_
_entity.id
_entity.type
_entity.pdbx_description
1 polymer ?
#
loop_
_entity_poly.entity_id
_entity_poly.type
_entity_poly.pdbx_seq_one_letter_code
_entity_poly.pdbx_strand_id
1 'polypeptide(L)'
;MDGNSSGGSTPKMDWSSGDLPSAWKAFKQHCEFTFGGPLKQKSEEVKCNYLMLWVGDKGREIYSTWELGTEEAKKLNTYYTKYEAYVKPKSNRVFARYKFHQKVQQEGESFEQFLTDLKLLVKDCGYGDPDEMV
;
A
#
# COMPACT_ATOMS: atom_id res chain seq x y z
N MET A 1 -32.33 -14.18 -5.37
CA MET A 1 -31.07 -13.75 -6.03
C MET A 1 -30.27 -13.08 -4.94
N ASP A 2 -29.52 -13.90 -4.21
CA ASP A 2 -29.14 -13.54 -2.86
C ASP A 2 -27.84 -12.73 -2.92
N GLY A 3 -28.01 -11.43 -2.72
CA GLY A 3 -26.91 -10.52 -2.43
C GLY A 3 -26.30 -10.93 -1.10
N ASN A 4 -25.17 -11.62 -1.15
CA ASN A 4 -24.32 -11.82 0.02
C ASN A 4 -23.13 -10.87 -0.09
N SER A 5 -23.36 -9.62 0.30
CA SER A 5 -22.31 -8.64 0.57
C SER A 5 -21.63 -9.04 1.88
N SER A 6 -20.65 -9.93 1.79
CA SER A 6 -19.75 -10.25 2.91
C SER A 6 -18.89 -9.01 3.19
N GLY A 7 -19.24 -8.28 4.25
CA GLY A 7 -18.63 -7.04 4.72
C GLY A 7 -17.22 -7.19 5.28
N GLY A 8 -16.27 -7.61 4.46
CA GLY A 8 -14.86 -7.25 4.61
C GLY A 8 -14.58 -6.04 3.73
N SER A 9 -13.85 -5.03 4.24
CA SER A 9 -13.38 -3.93 3.39
C SER A 9 -12.68 -4.54 2.16
N THR A 10 -13.09 -4.18 0.96
CA THR A 10 -12.40 -4.66 -0.26
C THR A 10 -11.07 -3.92 -0.40
N PRO A 11 -9.95 -4.59 -0.73
CA PRO A 11 -8.71 -3.89 -0.98
C PRO A 11 -8.89 -2.82 -2.07
N LYS A 12 -8.32 -1.64 -1.84
CA LYS A 12 -8.35 -0.53 -2.80
C LYS A 12 -7.08 0.29 -2.66
N MET A 13 -6.39 0.51 -3.78
CA MET A 13 -5.20 1.34 -3.80
C MET A 13 -5.57 2.83 -3.77
N ASP A 14 -4.98 3.59 -2.85
CA ASP A 14 -5.10 5.05 -2.82
C ASP A 14 -3.94 5.70 -3.60
N TRP A 15 -4.22 5.99 -4.86
CA TRP A 15 -3.30 6.68 -5.77
C TRP A 15 -3.22 8.19 -5.59
N SER A 16 -4.07 8.77 -4.74
CA SER A 16 -4.09 10.19 -4.40
C SER A 16 -3.26 10.52 -3.16
N SER A 17 -2.84 9.48 -2.41
CA SER A 17 -1.97 9.64 -1.25
C SER A 17 -0.70 10.43 -1.60
N GLY A 18 -0.39 11.44 -0.78
CA GLY A 18 0.89 12.13 -0.84
C GLY A 18 2.09 11.25 -0.43
N ASP A 19 1.84 10.10 0.19
CA ASP A 19 2.84 9.07 0.48
C ASP A 19 2.41 7.74 -0.18
N LEU A 20 2.70 7.64 -1.47
CA LEU A 20 2.39 6.46 -2.29
C LEU A 20 3.08 5.17 -1.80
N PRO A 21 4.35 5.17 -1.35
CA PRO A 21 4.97 3.98 -0.75
C PRO A 21 4.17 3.40 0.41
N SER A 22 3.77 4.22 1.38
CA SER A 22 2.99 3.75 2.53
C SER A 22 1.59 3.29 2.15
N ALA A 23 0.91 4.02 1.25
CA ALA A 23 -0.38 3.61 0.72
C ALA A 23 -0.29 2.25 -0.02
N TRP A 24 0.76 2.04 -0.81
CA TRP A 24 1.01 0.77 -1.48
C TRP A 24 1.27 -0.36 -0.50
N LYS A 25 2.05 -0.12 0.56
CA LYS A 25 2.33 -1.11 1.61
C LYS A 25 1.05 -1.56 2.30
N ALA A 26 0.18 -0.62 2.70
CA ALA A 26 -1.11 -0.92 3.31
C ALA A 26 -2.02 -1.70 2.35
N PHE A 27 -2.09 -1.26 1.08
CA PHE A 27 -2.84 -1.95 0.03
C PHE A 27 -2.37 -3.39 -0.20
N LYS A 28 -1.06 -3.60 -0.33
CA LYS A 28 -0.44 -4.92 -0.52
C LYS A 28 -0.76 -5.84 0.66
N GLN A 29 -0.59 -5.36 1.89
CA GLN A 29 -0.89 -6.13 3.10
C GLN A 29 -2.36 -6.57 3.14
N HIS A 30 -3.28 -5.68 2.77
CA HIS A 30 -4.69 -6.01 2.68
C HIS A 30 -4.96 -7.10 1.63
N CYS A 31 -4.35 -6.98 0.44
CA CYS A 31 -4.43 -8.02 -0.59
C CYS A 31 -3.90 -9.36 -0.09
N GLU A 32 -2.77 -9.37 0.61
CA GLU A 32 -2.15 -10.57 1.20
C GLU A 32 -3.08 -11.23 2.23
N PHE A 33 -3.73 -10.46 3.11
CA PHE A 33 -4.73 -11.00 4.03
C PHE A 33 -5.95 -11.56 3.30
N THR A 34 -6.45 -10.89 2.26
CA THR A 34 -7.58 -11.39 1.47
C THR A 34 -7.22 -12.69 0.73
N PHE A 35 -6.01 -12.76 0.16
CA PHE A 35 -5.51 -13.93 -0.56
C PHE A 35 -5.01 -15.05 0.36
N GLY A 36 -4.70 -14.76 1.63
CA GLY A 36 -4.38 -15.74 2.66
C GLY A 36 -5.61 -16.29 3.38
N GLY A 37 -6.72 -15.54 3.37
CA GLY A 37 -7.98 -15.91 4.01
C GLY A 37 -9.10 -16.18 2.99
N PRO A 38 -10.07 -15.26 2.81
CA PRO A 38 -11.28 -15.50 2.03
C PRO A 38 -11.06 -16.03 0.60
N LEU A 39 -9.96 -15.65 -0.05
CA LEU A 39 -9.62 -16.06 -1.42
C LEU A 39 -8.46 -17.05 -1.49
N LYS A 40 -8.11 -17.72 -0.40
CA LYS A 40 -6.97 -18.65 -0.33
C LYS A 40 -6.97 -19.70 -1.44
N GLN A 41 -8.13 -20.30 -1.70
CA GLN A 41 -8.30 -21.39 -2.66
C GLN A 41 -8.35 -20.95 -4.13
N LYS A 42 -8.31 -19.65 -4.42
CA LYS A 42 -8.25 -19.16 -5.81
C LYS A 42 -6.87 -19.41 -6.39
N SER A 43 -6.81 -19.72 -7.69
CA SER A 43 -5.55 -19.82 -8.42
C SER A 43 -4.81 -18.47 -8.41
N GLU A 44 -3.49 -18.52 -8.59
CA GLU A 44 -2.67 -17.31 -8.59
C GLU A 44 -3.07 -16.33 -9.70
N GLU A 45 -3.42 -16.86 -10.88
CA GLU A 45 -3.95 -16.07 -12.00
C GLU A 45 -5.26 -15.35 -11.64
N VAL A 46 -6.20 -16.03 -10.95
CA VAL A 46 -7.42 -15.40 -10.47
C VAL A 46 -7.11 -14.31 -9.43
N LYS A 47 -6.12 -14.53 -8.56
CA LYS A 47 -5.68 -13.51 -7.60
C LYS A 47 -5.04 -12.30 -8.31
N CYS A 48 -4.30 -12.51 -9.40
CA CYS A 48 -3.79 -11.41 -10.24
C CYS A 48 -4.95 -10.57 -10.81
N ASN A 49 -6.03 -11.22 -11.28
CA ASN A 49 -7.22 -10.50 -11.75
C ASN A 49 -7.88 -9.68 -10.62
N TYR A 50 -8.01 -10.23 -9.41
CA TYR A 50 -8.50 -9.47 -8.26
C TYR A 50 -7.62 -8.26 -7.93
N LEU A 51 -6.29 -8.44 -7.92
CA LEU A 51 -5.35 -7.34 -7.71
C LEU A 51 -5.56 -6.23 -8.74
N MET A 52 -5.77 -6.59 -10.01
CA MET A 52 -6.04 -5.64 -11.10
C MET A 52 -7.39 -4.91 -10.98
N LEU A 53 -8.39 -5.53 -10.36
CA LEU A 53 -9.64 -4.85 -10.00
C LEU A 53 -9.39 -3.82 -8.88
N TRP A 54 -8.69 -4.24 -7.82
CA TRP A 54 -8.47 -3.46 -6.61
C TRP A 54 -7.45 -2.34 -6.75
N VAL A 55 -6.51 -2.47 -7.69
CA VAL A 55 -5.55 -1.41 -7.99
C VAL A 55 -6.19 -0.22 -8.72
N GLY A 56 -7.38 -0.39 -9.30
CA GLY A 56 -8.13 0.68 -9.97
C GLY A 56 -7.53 1.17 -11.29
N ASP A 57 -8.17 2.16 -11.91
CA ASP A 57 -7.86 2.62 -13.27
C ASP A 57 -6.41 3.08 -13.44
N LYS A 58 -5.91 3.94 -12.55
CA LYS A 58 -4.51 4.41 -12.61
C LYS A 58 -3.50 3.25 -12.51
N GLY A 59 -3.80 2.25 -11.69
CA GLY A 59 -2.95 1.06 -11.61
C GLY A 59 -2.94 0.29 -12.94
N ARG A 60 -4.11 0.12 -13.55
CA ARG A 60 -4.23 -0.52 -14.87
C ARG A 60 -3.55 0.27 -15.99
N GLU A 61 -3.57 1.60 -15.94
CA GLU A 61 -2.79 2.46 -16.85
C GLU A 61 -1.28 2.19 -16.69
N ILE A 62 -0.78 2.11 -15.46
CA ILE A 62 0.63 1.77 -15.21
C ILE A 62 0.95 0.36 -15.73
N TYR A 63 0.08 -0.62 -15.46
CA TYR A 63 0.23 -1.98 -15.98
C TYR A 63 0.31 -2.02 -17.51
N SER A 64 -0.46 -1.18 -18.22
CA SER A 64 -0.44 -1.14 -19.69
C SER A 64 0.92 -0.73 -20.29
N THR A 65 1.80 -0.12 -19.47
CA THR A 65 3.17 0.24 -19.86
C THR A 65 4.17 -0.89 -19.69
N TRP A 66 3.76 -2.02 -19.11
CA TRP A 66 4.66 -3.14 -18.83
C TRP A 66 4.65 -4.14 -19.98
N GLU A 67 5.84 -4.54 -20.38
CA GLU A 67 6.04 -5.74 -21.18
C GLU A 67 6.23 -6.91 -20.22
N LEU A 68 5.21 -7.79 -20.13
CA LEU A 68 5.25 -9.00 -19.31
C LEU A 68 5.05 -10.23 -20.18
N GLY A 69 5.87 -11.26 -19.95
CA GLY A 69 5.64 -12.58 -20.55
C GLY A 69 4.40 -13.27 -19.97
N THR A 70 3.84 -14.24 -20.70
CA THR A 70 2.63 -14.98 -20.31
C THR A 70 2.76 -15.66 -18.95
N GLU A 71 3.96 -16.14 -18.60
CA GLU A 71 4.23 -16.80 -17.32
C GLU A 71 4.49 -15.80 -16.18
N GLU A 72 4.98 -14.61 -16.49
CA GLU A 72 5.17 -13.55 -15.50
C GLU A 72 3.84 -12.92 -15.10
N ALA A 73 2.93 -12.77 -16.07
CA ALA A 73 1.59 -12.23 -15.88
C ALA A 73 0.68 -13.10 -14.99
N LYS A 74 1.07 -14.36 -14.73
CA LYS A 74 0.34 -15.30 -13.86
C LYS A 74 0.82 -15.28 -12.40
N LYS A 75 1.86 -14.52 -12.08
CA LYS A 75 2.51 -14.52 -10.76
C LYS A 75 2.22 -13.22 -10.03
N LEU A 76 1.62 -13.31 -8.85
CA LEU A 76 1.29 -12.14 -8.02
C LEU A 76 2.54 -11.32 -7.67
N ASN A 77 3.65 -12.01 -7.40
CA ASN A 77 4.89 -11.36 -7.01
C ASN A 77 5.41 -10.40 -8.11
N THR A 78 5.21 -10.73 -9.40
CA THR A 78 5.56 -9.85 -10.52
C THR A 78 4.90 -8.48 -10.38
N TYR A 79 3.59 -8.46 -10.11
CA TYR A 79 2.81 -7.23 -9.96
C TYR A 79 3.28 -6.45 -8.73
N TYR A 80 3.46 -7.13 -7.59
CA TYR A 80 3.94 -6.48 -6.38
C TYR A 80 5.29 -5.80 -6.58
N THR A 81 6.26 -6.49 -7.17
CA THR A 81 7.59 -5.91 -7.44
C THR A 81 7.53 -4.72 -8.40
N LYS A 82 6.78 -4.83 -9.50
CA LYS A 82 6.68 -3.75 -10.51
C LYS A 82 5.99 -2.51 -9.95
N TYR A 83 4.88 -2.67 -9.23
CA TYR A 83 4.21 -1.53 -8.59
C TYR A 83 5.03 -0.93 -7.45
N GLU A 84 5.71 -1.76 -6.65
CA GLU A 84 6.60 -1.28 -5.59
C GLU A 84 7.75 -0.43 -6.18
N ALA A 85 8.34 -0.87 -7.30
CA ALA A 85 9.33 -0.10 -8.04
C ALA A 85 8.77 1.24 -8.60
N TYR A 86 7.49 1.29 -8.94
CA TYR A 86 6.84 2.52 -9.41
C TYR A 86 6.56 3.53 -8.28
N VAL A 87 6.16 3.05 -7.10
CA VAL A 87 5.81 3.92 -5.97
C VAL A 87 7.04 4.35 -5.16
N LYS A 88 8.08 3.51 -5.09
CA LYS A 88 9.27 3.76 -4.24
C LYS A 88 10.02 5.05 -4.56
N PRO A 89 10.30 5.43 -5.84
CA PRO A 89 10.96 6.70 -6.17
C PRO A 89 10.11 7.93 -5.81
N LYS A 90 8.80 7.76 -5.59
CA LYS A 90 7.89 8.83 -5.19
C LYS A 90 7.81 9.01 -3.68
N SER A 91 8.62 8.26 -2.92
CA SER A 91 8.97 8.61 -1.55
C SER A 91 9.74 9.92 -1.56
N ASN A 92 9.07 11.02 -1.24
CA ASN A 92 9.74 12.27 -1.01
C ASN A 92 10.15 12.33 0.47
N ARG A 93 11.42 12.07 0.78
CA ARG A 93 11.96 12.17 2.15
C ARG A 93 11.66 13.53 2.78
N VAL A 94 11.69 14.61 1.99
CA VAL A 94 11.34 15.96 2.48
C VAL A 94 9.87 16.02 2.90
N PHE A 95 8.98 15.38 2.14
CA PHE A 95 7.56 15.30 2.48
C PHE A 95 7.28 14.40 3.69
N ALA A 96 8.00 13.28 3.81
CA ALA A 96 7.92 12.41 4.98
C ALA A 96 8.37 13.15 6.25
N ARG A 97 9.51 13.86 6.19
CA ARG A 97 10.01 14.72 7.28
C ARG A 97 9.02 15.84 7.61
N TYR A 98 8.44 16.48 6.61
CA TYR A 98 7.39 17.49 6.80
C TYR A 98 6.18 16.92 7.56
N LYS A 99 5.65 15.75 7.14
CA LYS A 99 4.53 15.08 7.83
C LYS A 99 4.88 14.71 9.26
N PHE A 100 6.08 14.19 9.50
CA PHE A 100 6.56 13.86 10.84
C PHE A 100 6.58 15.10 11.75
N HIS A 101 7.15 16.22 11.27
CA HIS A 101 7.19 17.48 12.04
C HIS A 101 5.83 18.15 12.22
N GLN A 102 4.87 17.88 11.33
CA GLN A 102 3.51 18.42 11.45
C GLN A 102 2.58 17.57 12.34
N LYS A 103 2.97 16.35 12.73
CA LYS A 103 2.13 15.48 13.54
C LYS A 103 2.07 16.02 14.97
N VAL A 104 0.90 16.53 15.34
CA VAL A 104 0.55 16.96 16.70
C VAL A 104 -0.51 16.04 17.28
N GLN A 105 -0.43 15.78 18.59
CA GLN A 105 -1.42 14.98 19.29
C GLN A 105 -2.77 15.69 19.24
N GLN A 106 -3.81 14.99 18.77
CA GLN A 106 -5.15 15.57 18.64
C GLN A 106 -5.89 15.53 19.99
N GLU A 107 -6.87 16.41 20.17
CA GLU A 107 -7.74 16.39 21.34
C GLU A 107 -8.51 15.05 21.40
N GLY A 108 -8.36 14.33 22.51
CA GLY A 108 -8.94 12.99 22.70
C GLY A 108 -8.11 11.82 22.13
N GLU A 109 -6.98 12.07 21.46
CA GLU A 109 -6.04 11.02 21.04
C GLU A 109 -5.21 10.54 22.24
N SER A 110 -5.15 9.22 22.46
CA SER A 110 -4.29 8.67 23.51
C SER A 110 -2.81 8.87 23.15
N PHE A 111 -1.97 9.00 24.18
CA PHE A 111 -0.52 9.11 23.97
C PHE A 111 0.06 7.89 23.24
N GLU A 112 -0.45 6.70 23.51
CA GLU A 112 0.00 5.46 22.86
C GLU A 112 -0.29 5.43 21.36
N GLN A 113 -1.48 5.90 20.96
CA GLN A 113 -1.84 6.02 19.54
C GLN A 113 -0.94 7.05 18.86
N PHE A 114 -0.79 8.22 19.47
CA PHE A 114 0.08 9.29 18.96
C PHE A 114 1.54 8.82 18.79
N LEU A 115 2.08 8.13 19.79
CA LEU A 115 3.44 7.58 19.76
C LEU A 115 3.59 6.51 18.68
N THR A 116 2.57 5.67 18.49
CA THR A 116 2.56 4.64 17.44
C THR A 116 2.61 5.29 16.05
N ASP A 117 1.81 6.32 15.83
CA ASP A 117 1.78 7.06 14.57
C ASP A 117 3.13 7.74 14.28
N LEU A 118 3.74 8.39 15.27
CA LEU A 118 5.08 8.98 15.14
C LEU A 118 6.14 7.94 14.76
N LYS A 119 6.12 6.77 15.41
CA LYS A 119 7.03 5.66 15.11
C LYS A 119 6.83 5.08 13.71
N LEU A 120 5.65 5.24 13.12
CA LEU A 120 5.40 4.85 11.75
C LEU A 120 5.95 5.90 10.78
N LEU A 121 5.64 7.19 11.00
CA LEU A 121 6.08 8.30 10.14
C LEU A 121 7.60 8.43 10.05
N VAL A 122 8.32 8.21 11.16
CA VAL A 122 9.78 8.35 11.19
C VAL A 122 10.51 7.34 10.29
N LYS A 123 9.91 6.16 10.03
CA LYS A 123 10.51 5.10 9.19
C LYS A 123 10.75 5.56 7.76
N ASP A 124 9.93 6.48 7.28
CA ASP A 124 9.98 6.98 5.91
C ASP A 124 10.78 8.30 5.79
N CYS A 125 11.19 8.88 6.91
CA CYS A 125 11.99 10.11 6.96
C CYS A 125 13.48 9.87 6.61
N GLY A 126 13.93 8.62 6.77
CA GLY A 126 15.31 8.21 6.53
C GLY A 126 16.31 8.99 7.38
N TYR A 127 15.99 9.25 8.65
CA TYR A 127 16.95 9.79 9.61
C TYR A 127 18.03 8.72 9.89
N GLY A 128 19.30 9.10 9.68
CA GLY A 128 20.44 8.21 9.91
C GLY A 128 20.98 8.31 11.34
N ASP A 129 20.71 9.45 11.98
CA ASP A 129 21.13 9.79 13.32
C ASP A 129 19.91 10.27 14.12
N PRO A 130 19.69 9.78 15.36
CA PRO A 130 18.65 10.30 16.23
C PRO A 130 18.69 11.82 16.46
N ASP A 131 19.87 12.45 16.39
CA ASP A 131 20.02 13.89 16.56
C ASP A 131 19.48 14.70 15.35
N GLU A 132 19.24 14.06 14.20
CA GLU A 132 18.54 14.69 13.07
C GLU A 132 17.02 14.80 13.28
N MET A 133 16.48 14.19 14.35
CA MET A 133 15.05 14.18 14.67
C MET A 133 14.60 15.35 15.56
N VAL A 134 15.52 16.28 15.88
CA VAL A 134 15.32 17.42 16.81
C VAL A 134 14.88 18.68 16.09
#